data_AF-A0A251T952-F1
#
_entry.id   AF-A0A251T952-F1
#
_cell.length_a   1.000
_cell.length_b   1.000
_cell.length_c   1.000
_cell.angle_alpha   90.00
_cell.angle_beta   90.00
_cell.angle_gamma   90.00
#
_symmetry.space_group_name_H-M   'P 1'
#
loop_
_entity.id
_entity.type
_entity.pdbx_description
1 polymer ?
#
loop_
_entity_poly.entity_id
_entity_poly.type
_entity_poly.pdbx_seq_one_letter_code
_entity_poly.pdbx_strand_id
1 'polypeptide(L)'
;MAERKVLNKYYPPDFDPAKIPRRRMPKNQQIKVRMMLPMSIRCGTCGNYIYKGTKFNSRKEDVIGETYLGIQIFRFYFKCTKCSAEITMKTDPQNSDYTVESGAARNFEPWRAEDQVGDEEQRKRDAEEMGDAMKSLENRTLDSKREMDILSALDEMKSMKSRHAHVSVDSMLEALQRSAPVQQEEKLEEEDEALIKSIFQGSREFVRRIDDDELDDDDDDNITKKRKISEDKPTDYLTKASIVDKPNKKEEASGSSSGRIVLKSSTVKFSVVKKPSEAKTQDKVEEEKISQSNGLASLCQQYDSTDDED
;
A
#
# COMPACT_ATOMS: atom_id res chain seq x y z
N MET A 1 -16.01 40.19 42.03
CA MET A 1 -14.88 39.83 41.13
C MET A 1 -14.31 41.11 40.59
N ALA A 2 -12.99 41.29 40.61
CA ALA A 2 -12.36 42.42 39.92
C ALA A 2 -12.65 42.35 38.40
N GLU A 3 -12.72 43.51 37.76
CA GLU A 3 -13.02 43.61 36.33
C GLU A 3 -11.91 42.99 35.46
N ARG A 4 -12.27 42.44 34.28
CA ARG A 4 -11.26 41.87 33.35
C ARG A 4 -10.28 42.94 32.85
N LYS A 5 -10.76 44.17 32.67
CA LYS A 5 -9.98 45.32 32.20
C LYS A 5 -9.93 46.38 33.30
N VAL A 6 -9.14 46.12 34.33
CA VAL A 6 -8.90 47.09 35.39
C VAL A 6 -8.11 48.28 34.85
N LEU A 7 -8.65 49.49 34.94
CA LEU A 7 -7.95 50.72 34.53
C LEU A 7 -6.72 50.99 35.41
N ASN A 8 -6.92 50.98 36.74
CA ASN A 8 -5.87 51.31 37.70
C ASN A 8 -5.63 50.15 38.66
N LYS A 9 -4.38 49.72 38.78
CA LYS A 9 -3.92 48.79 39.81
C LYS A 9 -3.28 49.61 40.93
N TYR A 10 -3.65 49.34 42.18
CA TYR A 10 -3.00 49.99 43.31
C TYR A 10 -1.53 49.52 43.39
N TYR A 11 -0.61 50.48 43.35
CA TYR A 11 0.80 50.26 43.63
C TYR A 11 1.09 50.84 45.03
N PRO A 12 1.79 50.10 45.92
CA PRO A 12 2.22 50.64 47.21
C PRO A 12 3.07 51.90 47.04
N PRO A 13 3.04 52.85 47.99
CA PRO A 13 3.81 54.09 47.90
C PRO A 13 5.33 53.87 47.86
N ASP A 14 5.82 52.75 48.39
CA ASP A 14 7.24 52.37 48.39
C ASP A 14 7.67 51.56 47.14
N PHE A 15 6.80 51.43 46.14
CA PHE A 15 7.06 50.60 44.96
C PHE A 15 8.00 51.28 43.96
N ASP A 16 9.26 50.82 43.91
CA ASP A 16 10.23 51.24 42.91
C ASP A 16 10.37 50.22 41.76
N PRO A 17 10.04 50.58 40.52
CA PRO A 17 10.13 49.67 39.37
C PRO A 17 11.58 49.27 39.03
N ALA A 18 12.57 50.05 39.46
CA ALA A 18 13.98 49.78 39.21
C ALA A 18 14.56 48.66 40.11
N LYS A 19 13.95 48.41 41.27
CA LYS A 19 14.45 47.41 42.25
C LYS A 19 14.03 45.98 41.91
N ILE A 20 13.10 45.79 40.96
CA ILE A 20 12.55 44.48 40.62
C ILE A 20 13.35 43.85 39.46
N PRO A 21 14.03 42.73 39.67
CA PRO A 21 14.73 42.05 38.60
C PRO A 21 13.72 41.43 37.61
N ARG A 22 13.99 41.62 36.31
CA ARG A 22 13.25 40.89 35.27
C ARG A 22 13.58 39.41 35.35
N ARG A 23 12.55 38.56 35.47
CA ARG A 23 12.72 37.11 35.43
C ARG A 23 13.32 36.70 34.09
N ARG A 24 14.56 36.21 34.10
CA ARG A 24 15.21 35.63 32.91
C ARG A 24 14.77 34.17 32.81
N MET A 25 13.95 33.87 31.81
CA MET A 25 13.61 32.49 31.44
C MET A 25 14.67 31.94 30.47
N PRO A 26 15.00 30.64 30.54
CA PRO A 26 15.89 30.02 29.57
C PRO A 26 15.26 30.07 28.17
N LYS A 27 16.09 30.22 27.12
CA LYS A 27 15.61 30.39 25.74
C LYS A 27 14.81 29.18 25.22
N ASN A 28 15.15 27.97 25.63
CA ASN A 28 14.49 26.72 25.18
C ASN A 28 13.35 26.31 26.13
N GLN A 29 12.51 27.27 26.53
CA GLN A 29 11.40 26.96 27.40
C GLN A 29 10.24 26.36 26.61
N GLN A 30 9.71 25.24 27.11
CA GLN A 30 8.48 24.67 26.58
C GLN A 30 7.26 25.50 27.01
N ILE A 31 6.59 26.10 26.03
CA ILE A 31 5.39 26.93 26.24
C ILE A 31 4.15 26.07 26.01
N LYS A 32 3.19 26.09 26.95
CA LYS A 32 1.92 25.38 26.77
C LYS A 32 1.00 26.20 25.87
N VAL A 33 0.60 25.63 24.73
CA VAL A 33 -0.30 26.25 23.76
C VAL A 33 -1.47 25.31 23.48
N ARG A 34 -2.66 25.84 23.25
CA ARG A 34 -3.80 25.05 22.79
C ARG A 34 -3.94 25.22 21.28
N MET A 35 -3.72 24.14 20.54
CA MET A 35 -3.69 24.13 19.07
C MET A 35 -4.71 23.13 18.51
N MET A 36 -5.06 23.29 17.23
CA MET A 36 -5.80 22.29 16.46
C MET A 36 -4.83 21.49 15.58
N LEU A 37 -5.16 20.23 15.31
CA LEU A 37 -4.34 19.41 14.43
C LEU A 37 -4.51 19.84 12.97
N PRO A 38 -3.43 20.19 12.24
CA PRO A 38 -3.51 20.69 10.87
C PRO A 38 -3.83 19.60 9.84
N MET A 39 -3.44 18.36 10.13
CA MET A 39 -3.62 17.19 9.25
C MET A 39 -4.23 16.02 10.02
N SER A 40 -4.72 15.00 9.30
CA SER A 40 -5.12 13.75 9.94
C SER A 40 -3.90 12.84 10.13
N ILE A 41 -3.78 12.24 11.31
CA ILE A 41 -2.66 11.36 11.66
C ILE A 41 -3.17 10.06 12.29
N ARG A 42 -2.37 9.01 12.15
CA ARG A 42 -2.56 7.73 12.83
C ARG A 42 -1.45 7.55 13.86
N CYS A 43 -1.81 7.34 15.11
CA CYS A 43 -0.85 7.09 16.17
C CYS A 43 -0.10 5.77 15.92
N GLY A 44 1.23 5.79 16.03
CA GLY A 44 2.07 4.61 15.81
C GLY A 44 1.91 3.53 16.88
N THR A 45 1.59 3.91 18.12
CA THR A 45 1.51 2.95 19.25
C THR A 45 0.17 2.22 19.32
N CYS A 46 -0.95 2.92 19.15
CA CYS A 46 -2.29 2.35 19.35
C CYS A 46 -3.15 2.30 18.08
N GLY A 47 -2.63 2.78 16.95
CA GLY A 47 -3.36 2.86 15.69
C GLY A 47 -4.56 3.81 15.70
N ASN A 48 -4.72 4.63 16.75
CA ASN A 48 -5.82 5.59 16.82
C ASN A 48 -5.69 6.67 15.76
N TYR A 49 -6.78 6.94 15.05
CA TYR A 49 -6.86 8.05 14.11
C TYR A 49 -7.24 9.33 14.84
N ILE A 50 -6.44 10.37 14.65
CA ILE A 50 -6.69 11.72 15.13
C ILE A 50 -6.95 12.57 13.90
N TYR A 51 -8.19 13.04 13.77
CA TYR A 51 -8.63 13.78 12.60
C TYR A 51 -8.18 15.25 12.66
N LYS A 52 -8.11 15.88 11.49
CA LYS A 52 -7.86 17.30 11.33
C LYS A 52 -8.85 18.12 12.17
N GLY A 53 -8.38 19.19 12.80
CA GLY A 53 -9.20 20.06 13.65
C GLY A 53 -9.36 19.59 15.11
N THR A 54 -8.81 18.43 15.48
CA THR A 54 -8.83 17.98 16.89
C THR A 54 -8.05 18.97 17.76
N LYS A 55 -8.69 19.51 18.80
CA LYS A 55 -8.08 20.46 19.75
C LYS A 55 -7.27 19.70 20.80
N PHE A 56 -6.00 20.08 21.00
CA PHE A 56 -5.15 19.53 22.05
C PHE A 56 -4.35 20.62 22.75
N ASN A 57 -3.93 20.32 23.97
CA ASN A 57 -2.93 21.09 24.67
C ASN A 57 -1.56 20.55 24.25
N SER A 58 -0.75 21.37 23.60
CA SER A 58 0.62 21.05 23.21
C SER A 58 1.63 21.82 24.01
N ARG A 59 2.85 21.26 24.07
CA ARG A 59 4.05 21.99 24.47
C ARG A 59 4.76 22.42 23.19
N LYS A 60 4.98 23.71 23.02
CA LYS A 60 5.74 24.32 21.93
C LYS A 60 7.18 24.49 22.40
N GLU A 61 8.12 24.06 21.58
CA GLU A 61 9.55 24.29 21.74
C GLU A 61 10.11 24.85 20.43
N ASP A 62 11.10 25.74 20.53
CA ASP A 62 11.81 26.28 19.38
C ASP A 62 12.96 25.33 19.03
N VAL A 63 13.04 24.87 17.78
CA VAL A 63 14.07 23.91 17.35
C VAL A 63 15.39 24.67 17.17
N ILE A 64 16.41 24.28 17.95
CA ILE A 64 17.72 24.92 17.92
C ILE A 64 18.45 24.49 16.64
N GLY A 65 18.92 25.46 15.85
CA GLY A 65 19.76 25.21 14.67
C GLY A 65 19.01 25.01 13.35
N GLU A 66 17.67 24.95 13.38
CA GLU A 66 16.84 24.85 12.18
C GLU A 66 16.01 26.13 12.01
N THR A 67 16.43 27.00 11.09
CA THR A 67 15.67 28.20 10.71
C THR A 67 15.57 28.27 9.18
N TYR A 68 14.37 28.51 8.67
CA TYR A 68 14.14 28.64 7.24
C TYR A 68 14.11 30.13 6.87
N LEU A 69 15.13 30.62 6.14
CA LEU A 69 15.23 32.04 5.72
C LEU A 69 15.01 33.05 6.88
N GLY A 70 15.44 32.70 8.10
CA GLY A 70 15.26 33.52 9.31
C GLY A 70 13.95 33.27 10.08
N ILE A 71 13.05 32.44 9.56
CA ILE A 71 11.83 31.99 10.24
C ILE A 71 12.17 30.83 11.18
N GLN A 72 11.74 30.92 12.42
CA GLN A 72 11.94 29.90 13.44
C GLN A 72 11.04 28.68 13.18
N ILE A 73 11.61 27.49 13.29
CA ILE A 73 10.86 26.23 13.23
C ILE A 73 10.49 25.81 14.65
N PHE A 74 9.21 25.48 14.83
CA PHE A 74 8.65 25.07 16.11
C PHE A 74 8.36 23.57 16.11
N ARG A 75 8.71 22.92 17.21
CA ARG A 75 8.34 21.55 17.53
C ARG A 75 7.22 21.55 18.54
N PHE A 76 6.15 20.82 18.24
CA PHE A 76 5.02 20.64 19.11
C PHE A 76 4.97 19.22 19.63
N TYR A 77 4.82 19.10 20.94
CA TYR A 77 4.58 17.84 21.63
C TYR A 77 3.14 17.77 22.11
N PHE A 78 2.44 16.72 21.76
CA PHE A 78 1.10 16.46 22.27
C PHE A 78 0.91 14.98 22.54
N LYS A 79 -0.11 14.65 23.33
CA LYS A 79 -0.39 13.26 23.73
C LYS A 79 -1.54 12.70 22.91
N CYS A 80 -1.45 11.42 22.55
CA CYS A 80 -2.59 10.69 22.00
C CYS A 80 -3.71 10.58 23.04
N THR A 81 -4.96 10.70 22.59
CA THR A 81 -6.14 10.60 23.48
C THR A 81 -6.36 9.21 24.08
N LYS A 82 -5.89 8.14 23.41
CA LYS A 82 -6.07 6.75 23.87
C LYS A 82 -4.90 6.21 24.68
N CYS A 83 -3.69 6.24 24.12
CA CYS A 83 -2.51 5.62 24.74
C CYS A 83 -1.60 6.59 25.50
N SER A 84 -1.92 7.89 25.51
CA SER A 84 -1.09 8.94 26.11
C SER A 84 0.37 9.02 25.60
N ALA A 85 0.68 8.29 24.51
CA ALA A 85 1.97 8.38 23.84
C ALA A 85 2.20 9.79 23.31
N GLU A 86 3.44 10.25 23.41
CA GLU A 86 3.86 11.56 22.92
C GLU A 86 4.09 11.51 21.41
N ILE A 87 3.46 12.44 20.71
CA ILE A 87 3.58 12.62 19.26
C ILE A 87 4.23 13.98 19.05
N THR A 88 5.22 14.03 18.15
CA THR A 88 5.96 15.25 17.82
C THR A 88 5.73 15.66 16.38
N MET A 89 5.45 16.94 16.18
CA MET A 89 5.33 17.55 14.85
C MET A 89 6.16 18.82 14.77
N LYS A 90 6.78 19.05 13.62
CA LYS A 90 7.52 20.27 13.27
C LYS A 90 6.71 21.11 12.28
N THR A 91 6.95 22.42 12.30
CA THR A 91 6.45 23.35 11.27
C THR A 91 7.41 23.39 10.08
N ASP A 92 6.90 23.35 8.86
CA ASP A 92 7.69 23.48 7.63
C ASP A 92 7.29 24.76 6.87
N PRO A 93 8.03 25.86 7.06
CA PRO A 93 7.70 27.13 6.40
C PRO A 93 7.78 27.06 4.86
N GLN A 94 8.61 26.18 4.31
CA GLN A 94 8.77 26.01 2.85
C GLN A 94 7.47 25.57 2.16
N ASN A 95 6.74 24.64 2.78
CA ASN A 95 5.53 24.05 2.20
C ASN A 95 4.24 24.55 2.87
N SER A 96 4.33 25.51 3.79
CA SER A 96 3.21 25.98 4.63
C SER A 96 2.46 24.84 5.33
N ASP A 97 3.16 23.77 5.68
CA ASP A 97 2.60 22.54 6.25
C ASP A 97 3.35 22.17 7.54
N TYR A 98 2.95 21.05 8.14
CA TYR A 98 3.65 20.46 9.27
C TYR A 98 4.18 19.07 8.88
N THR A 99 5.28 18.67 9.49
CA THR A 99 5.85 17.32 9.35
C THR A 99 5.75 16.60 10.67
N VAL A 100 5.42 15.32 10.61
CA VAL A 100 5.41 14.46 11.79
C VAL A 100 6.80 13.87 11.95
N GLU A 101 7.46 14.13 13.07
CA GLU A 101 8.78 13.57 13.37
C GLU A 101 8.67 12.19 14.03
N SER A 102 7.85 12.09 15.08
CA SER A 102 7.77 10.86 15.88
C SER A 102 6.37 10.60 16.45
N GLY A 103 6.06 9.32 16.67
CA GLY A 103 4.85 8.87 17.39
C GLY A 103 3.58 8.76 16.54
N ALA A 104 3.59 9.25 15.30
CA ALA A 104 2.48 9.10 14.37
C ALA A 104 2.94 9.05 12.92
N ALA A 105 2.06 8.58 12.05
CA ALA A 105 2.17 8.71 10.60
C ALA A 105 1.02 9.58 10.10
N ARG A 106 1.29 10.44 9.10
CA ARG A 106 0.23 11.16 8.39
C ARG A 106 -0.64 10.14 7.65
N ASN A 107 -1.95 10.39 7.59
CA ASN A 107 -2.81 9.57 6.73
C ASN A 107 -2.43 9.80 5.27
N PHE A 108 -2.44 8.73 4.46
CA PHE A 108 -2.13 8.85 3.03
C PHE A 108 -3.33 9.46 2.30
N GLU A 109 -3.10 10.57 1.64
CA GLU A 109 -4.07 11.28 0.81
C GLU A 109 -3.66 11.06 -0.65
N PRO A 110 -4.40 10.25 -1.45
CA PRO A 110 -3.99 9.89 -2.82
C PRO A 110 -3.71 11.08 -3.73
N TRP A 111 -4.49 12.15 -3.60
CA TRP A 111 -4.32 13.38 -4.38
C TRP A 111 -2.96 14.06 -4.13
N ARG A 112 -2.38 13.94 -2.93
CA ARG A 112 -1.07 14.52 -2.64
C ARG A 112 0.07 13.77 -3.36
N ALA A 113 -0.08 12.46 -3.55
CA ALA A 113 0.88 11.69 -4.32
C ALA A 113 0.75 11.98 -5.82
N GLU A 114 -0.49 12.14 -6.30
CA GLU A 114 -0.77 12.54 -7.68
C GLU A 114 -0.24 13.94 -7.99
N ASP A 115 -0.46 14.92 -7.11
CA ASP A 115 0.10 16.27 -7.26
C ASP A 115 1.63 16.26 -7.29
N GLN A 116 2.29 15.44 -6.44
CA GLN A 116 3.75 15.34 -6.44
C GLN A 116 4.29 14.74 -7.74
N VAL A 117 3.64 13.70 -8.25
CA VAL A 117 4.02 13.06 -9.52
C VAL A 117 3.75 14.01 -10.69
N GLY A 118 2.61 14.70 -10.69
CA GLY A 118 2.24 15.69 -11.70
C GLY A 118 3.20 16.89 -11.72
N ASP A 119 3.56 17.42 -10.55
CA ASP A 119 4.55 18.49 -10.44
C ASP A 119 5.94 18.06 -10.93
N GLU A 120 6.35 16.82 -10.66
CA GLU A 120 7.64 16.29 -11.09
C GLU A 120 7.66 16.03 -12.61
N GLU A 121 6.59 15.47 -13.16
CA GLU A 121 6.41 15.30 -14.60
C GLU A 121 6.37 16.65 -15.33
N GLN A 122 5.63 17.62 -14.79
CA GLN A 122 5.56 18.95 -15.36
C GLN A 122 6.91 19.66 -15.31
N ARG A 123 7.65 19.60 -14.20
CA ARG A 123 9.01 20.15 -14.13
C ARG A 123 9.95 19.49 -15.13
N LYS A 124 9.81 18.18 -15.34
CA LYS A 124 10.62 17.47 -16.33
C LYS A 124 10.29 17.95 -17.75
N ARG A 125 9.00 18.08 -18.07
CA ARG A 125 8.53 18.65 -19.35
C ARG A 125 9.03 20.08 -19.54
N ASP A 126 8.88 20.93 -18.52
CA ASP A 126 9.32 22.32 -18.56
C ASP A 126 10.85 22.44 -18.69
N ALA A 127 11.63 21.58 -18.03
CA ALA A 127 13.09 21.54 -18.16
C ALA A 127 13.53 21.08 -19.55
N GLU A 128 12.78 20.16 -20.15
CA GLU A 128 12.99 19.69 -21.51
C GLU A 128 12.60 20.72 -22.58
N GLU A 129 11.69 21.63 -22.25
CA GLU A 129 11.21 22.73 -23.09
C GLU A 129 11.97 24.05 -22.83
N MET A 130 12.62 24.19 -21.66
CA MET A 130 13.49 25.31 -21.31
C MET A 130 14.77 25.28 -22.16
N GLY A 131 14.66 25.88 -23.34
CA GLY A 131 15.77 26.05 -24.29
C GLY A 131 15.35 25.98 -25.75
N ASP A 132 14.20 25.36 -26.05
CA ASP A 132 13.73 25.18 -27.42
C ASP A 132 12.21 25.38 -27.57
N ALA A 133 11.83 26.55 -28.08
CA ALA A 133 10.44 26.91 -28.32
C ALA A 133 9.77 26.02 -29.39
N MET A 134 10.54 25.42 -30.31
CA MET A 134 10.00 24.49 -31.31
C MET A 134 9.58 23.17 -30.66
N LYS A 135 10.35 22.66 -29.71
CA LYS A 135 10.04 21.42 -28.99
C LYS A 135 8.75 21.51 -28.16
N SER A 136 8.49 22.66 -27.51
CA SER A 136 7.22 22.89 -26.80
C SER A 136 6.03 22.90 -27.76
N LEU A 137 6.20 23.49 -28.95
CA LEU A 137 5.16 23.53 -29.98
C LEU A 137 4.89 22.12 -30.54
N GLU A 138 5.95 21.36 -30.82
CA GLU A 138 5.85 19.96 -31.26
C GLU A 138 5.11 19.10 -30.22
N ASN A 139 5.47 19.19 -28.93
CA ASN A 139 4.78 18.47 -27.85
C ASN A 139 3.29 18.79 -27.82
N ARG A 140 2.91 20.08 -27.89
CA ARG A 140 1.49 20.48 -27.93
C ARG A 140 0.74 19.92 -29.14
N THR A 141 1.37 19.88 -30.31
CA THR A 141 0.76 19.29 -31.51
C THR A 141 0.63 17.78 -31.41
N LEU A 142 1.61 17.10 -30.81
CA LEU A 142 1.58 15.65 -30.56
C LEU A 142 0.50 15.30 -29.55
N ASP A 143 0.37 16.06 -28.47
CA ASP A 143 -0.68 15.85 -27.47
C ASP A 143 -2.07 16.11 -28.07
N SER A 144 -2.24 17.20 -28.83
CA SER A 144 -3.50 17.46 -29.55
C SER A 144 -3.85 16.33 -30.53
N LYS A 145 -2.85 15.78 -31.23
CA LYS A 145 -3.04 14.66 -32.15
C LYS A 145 -3.44 13.38 -31.41
N ARG A 146 -2.77 13.07 -30.29
CA ARG A 146 -3.13 11.93 -29.43
C ARG A 146 -4.55 12.05 -28.91
N GLU A 147 -4.96 13.24 -28.47
CA GLU A 147 -6.32 13.50 -28.02
C GLU A 147 -7.35 13.27 -29.15
N MET A 148 -7.06 13.75 -30.37
CA MET A 148 -7.92 13.49 -31.54
C MET A 148 -8.00 12.00 -31.88
N ASP A 149 -6.87 11.29 -31.86
CA ASP A 149 -6.82 9.85 -32.15
C ASP A 149 -7.61 9.04 -31.11
N ILE A 150 -7.49 9.41 -29.82
CA ILE A 150 -8.25 8.80 -28.72
C ILE A 150 -9.75 9.05 -28.89
N LEU A 151 -10.16 10.28 -29.22
CA LEU A 151 -11.57 10.62 -29.46
C LEU A 151 -12.14 9.87 -30.66
N SER A 152 -11.37 9.75 -31.75
CA SER A 152 -11.75 8.96 -32.93
C SER A 152 -11.93 7.49 -32.58
N ALA A 153 -11.00 6.90 -31.82
CA ALA A 153 -11.08 5.51 -31.37
C ALA A 153 -12.29 5.27 -30.44
N LEU A 154 -12.61 6.23 -29.56
CA LEU A 154 -13.79 6.17 -28.70
C LEU A 154 -15.09 6.23 -29.51
N ASP A 155 -15.15 7.06 -30.55
CA ASP A 155 -16.32 7.16 -31.40
C ASP A 155 -16.53 5.90 -32.25
N GLU A 156 -15.43 5.31 -32.77
CA GLU A 156 -15.47 4.02 -33.46
C GLU A 156 -15.98 2.90 -32.54
N MET A 157 -15.44 2.79 -31.31
CA MET A 157 -15.91 1.82 -30.32
C MET A 157 -17.39 2.03 -29.96
N LYS A 158 -17.84 3.28 -29.84
CA LYS A 158 -19.24 3.61 -29.55
C LYS A 158 -20.16 3.26 -30.72
N SER A 159 -19.74 3.53 -31.96
CA SER A 159 -20.44 3.17 -33.18
C SER A 159 -20.59 1.65 -33.32
N MET A 160 -19.51 0.90 -33.12
CA MET A 160 -19.51 -0.56 -33.10
C MET A 160 -20.44 -1.10 -32.01
N LYS A 161 -20.35 -0.58 -30.78
CA LYS A 161 -21.24 -0.95 -29.68
C LYS A 161 -22.71 -0.67 -29.99
N SER A 162 -23.02 0.45 -30.65
CA SER A 162 -24.39 0.78 -31.07
C SER A 162 -24.91 -0.21 -32.12
N ARG A 163 -24.07 -0.65 -33.06
CA ARG A 163 -24.45 -1.66 -34.07
C ARG A 163 -24.67 -3.03 -33.44
N HIS A 164 -23.87 -3.39 -32.45
CA HIS A 164 -23.98 -4.64 -31.70
C HIS A 164 -25.00 -4.59 -30.55
N ALA A 165 -25.74 -3.49 -30.37
CA ALA A 165 -26.68 -3.33 -29.25
C ALA A 165 -27.82 -4.38 -29.24
N HIS A 166 -28.17 -4.93 -30.40
CA HIS A 166 -29.22 -5.95 -30.53
C HIS A 166 -28.70 -7.38 -30.34
N VAL A 167 -27.39 -7.58 -30.26
CA VAL A 167 -26.77 -8.90 -30.15
C VAL A 167 -26.34 -9.10 -28.70
N SER A 168 -27.09 -9.91 -27.94
CA SER A 168 -26.75 -10.21 -26.55
C SER A 168 -25.56 -11.17 -26.47
N VAL A 169 -24.78 -11.07 -25.40
CA VAL A 169 -23.64 -11.97 -25.14
C VAL A 169 -24.08 -13.43 -25.08
N ASP A 170 -25.23 -13.70 -24.45
CA ASP A 170 -25.81 -15.05 -24.38
C ASP A 170 -26.23 -15.57 -25.76
N SER A 171 -26.78 -14.70 -26.62
CA SER A 171 -27.13 -15.06 -28.01
C SER A 171 -25.90 -15.38 -28.85
N MET A 172 -24.78 -14.68 -28.64
CA MET A 172 -23.50 -15.00 -29.30
C MET A 172 -22.91 -16.31 -28.80
N LEU A 173 -22.97 -16.57 -27.49
CA LEU A 173 -22.48 -17.83 -26.91
C LEU A 173 -23.28 -19.03 -27.40
N GLU A 174 -24.61 -18.90 -27.48
CA GLU A 174 -25.50 -19.93 -28.00
C GLU A 174 -25.28 -20.15 -29.52
N ALA A 175 -25.04 -19.08 -30.29
CA ALA A 175 -24.67 -19.18 -31.69
C ALA A 175 -23.30 -19.86 -31.88
N LEU A 176 -22.31 -19.56 -31.04
CA LEU A 176 -20.97 -20.17 -31.11
C LEU A 176 -21.01 -21.66 -30.73
N GLN A 177 -21.80 -22.02 -29.71
CA GLN A 177 -22.10 -23.40 -29.32
C GLN A 177 -22.80 -24.16 -30.45
N ARG A 178 -23.68 -23.49 -31.21
CA ARG A 178 -24.36 -24.07 -32.37
C ARG A 178 -23.50 -24.16 -33.63
N SER A 179 -22.43 -23.37 -33.79
CA SER A 179 -21.86 -23.10 -35.12
C SER A 179 -20.42 -23.57 -35.42
N ALA A 180 -19.64 -24.22 -34.54
CA ALA A 180 -18.26 -24.56 -34.99
C ALA A 180 -17.54 -25.83 -34.48
N PRO A 181 -17.80 -26.41 -33.30
CA PRO A 181 -17.22 -27.75 -33.02
C PRO A 181 -18.24 -28.77 -32.49
N VAL A 182 -19.17 -28.39 -31.63
CA VAL A 182 -20.03 -29.35 -30.90
C VAL A 182 -20.98 -30.11 -31.85
N GLN A 183 -21.65 -29.42 -32.78
CA GLN A 183 -22.52 -30.12 -33.75
C GLN A 183 -21.76 -30.90 -34.83
N GLN A 184 -20.48 -30.59 -35.04
CA GLN A 184 -19.66 -31.27 -36.03
C GLN A 184 -19.01 -32.51 -35.41
N GLU A 185 -18.57 -32.40 -34.15
CA GLU A 185 -18.14 -33.51 -33.29
C GLU A 185 -19.28 -34.48 -33.04
N GLU A 186 -20.49 -34.03 -32.67
CA GLU A 186 -21.66 -34.91 -32.48
C GLU A 186 -22.02 -35.69 -33.75
N LYS A 187 -21.90 -35.08 -34.94
CA LYS A 187 -22.14 -35.77 -36.22
C LYS A 187 -21.06 -36.78 -36.56
N LEU A 188 -19.79 -36.45 -36.29
CA LEU A 188 -18.66 -37.36 -36.52
C LEU A 188 -18.71 -38.55 -35.54
N GLU A 189 -19.09 -38.32 -34.29
CA GLU A 189 -19.29 -39.37 -33.29
C GLU A 189 -20.44 -40.32 -33.68
N GLU A 190 -21.53 -39.80 -34.23
CA GLU A 190 -22.66 -40.63 -34.70
C GLU A 190 -22.28 -41.48 -35.93
N GLU A 191 -21.44 -40.95 -36.83
CA GLU A 191 -20.86 -41.68 -37.97
C GLU A 191 -19.89 -42.79 -37.49
N ASP A 192 -19.02 -42.49 -36.52
CA ASP A 192 -18.10 -43.45 -35.92
C ASP A 192 -18.83 -44.55 -35.14
N GLU A 193 -19.88 -44.20 -34.39
CA GLU A 193 -20.72 -45.19 -33.71
C GLU A 193 -21.46 -46.12 -34.68
N ALA A 194 -21.94 -45.60 -35.81
CA ALA A 194 -22.57 -46.41 -36.84
C ALA A 194 -21.57 -47.38 -37.48
N LEU A 195 -20.34 -46.92 -37.71
CA LEU A 195 -19.24 -47.75 -38.19
C LEU A 195 -18.92 -48.87 -37.20
N ILE A 196 -18.77 -48.55 -35.90
CA ILE A 196 -18.51 -49.53 -34.85
C ILE A 196 -19.66 -50.55 -34.73
N LYS A 197 -20.92 -50.11 -34.80
CA LYS A 197 -22.10 -51.01 -34.77
C LYS A 197 -22.10 -51.99 -35.95
N SER A 198 -21.70 -51.54 -37.14
CA SER A 198 -21.59 -52.41 -38.33
C SER A 198 -20.47 -53.45 -38.20
N ILE A 199 -19.34 -53.09 -37.59
CA ILE A 199 -18.20 -53.97 -37.35
C ILE A 199 -18.51 -54.98 -36.24
N PHE A 200 -19.17 -54.55 -35.16
CA PHE A 200 -19.46 -55.40 -34.00
C PHE A 200 -20.63 -56.37 -34.22
N GLN A 201 -21.53 -56.10 -35.17
CA GLN A 201 -22.53 -57.09 -35.60
C GLN A 201 -21.95 -58.23 -36.45
N GLY A 202 -20.71 -58.10 -36.93
CA GLY A 202 -20.08 -59.03 -37.86
C GLY A 202 -19.28 -60.20 -37.28
N SER A 203 -19.09 -60.32 -35.95
CA SER A 203 -18.30 -61.43 -35.39
C SER A 203 -18.77 -61.89 -34.00
N ARG A 204 -19.76 -62.78 -33.98
CA ARG A 204 -19.94 -63.74 -32.87
C ARG A 204 -19.19 -65.03 -33.22
N GLU A 205 -17.86 -64.99 -33.13
CA GLU A 205 -17.03 -66.20 -33.23
C GLU A 205 -16.49 -66.56 -31.83
N PHE A 206 -16.70 -67.81 -31.46
CA PHE A 206 -16.61 -68.37 -30.11
C PHE A 206 -15.16 -68.44 -29.60
N VAL A 207 -14.84 -67.78 -28.48
CA VAL A 207 -13.55 -67.94 -27.80
C VAL A 207 -13.55 -69.27 -27.03
N ARG A 208 -12.67 -70.22 -27.42
CA ARG A 208 -12.49 -71.54 -26.77
C ARG A 208 -11.79 -71.39 -25.41
N ARG A 209 -12.34 -72.03 -24.37
CA ARG A 209 -11.69 -72.20 -23.05
C ARG A 209 -10.62 -73.30 -23.13
N ILE A 210 -9.54 -73.14 -22.36
CA ILE A 210 -8.46 -74.12 -22.18
C ILE A 210 -8.84 -75.03 -21.01
N ASP A 211 -8.59 -76.34 -21.13
CA ASP A 211 -8.99 -77.42 -20.21
C ASP A 211 -8.11 -77.53 -18.94
N ASP A 212 -8.74 -78.00 -17.86
CA ASP A 212 -8.22 -78.29 -16.50
C ASP A 212 -7.40 -79.60 -16.47
N ASP A 213 -6.28 -79.60 -15.73
CA ASP A 213 -5.65 -80.81 -15.18
C ASP A 213 -5.35 -80.61 -13.69
N GLU A 214 -5.60 -81.69 -12.96
CA GLU A 214 -5.78 -81.88 -11.51
C GLU A 214 -4.57 -81.54 -10.63
N LEU A 215 -4.80 -80.86 -9.50
CA LEU A 215 -3.99 -81.01 -8.27
C LEU A 215 -4.91 -80.83 -7.04
N ASP A 216 -5.08 -81.95 -6.34
CA ASP A 216 -5.77 -82.15 -5.07
C ASP A 216 -4.88 -81.66 -3.90
N ASP A 217 -5.48 -81.00 -2.91
CA ASP A 217 -5.10 -81.05 -1.48
C ASP A 217 -5.88 -79.96 -0.70
N ASP A 218 -6.97 -80.44 -0.09
CA ASP A 218 -7.42 -80.23 1.29
C ASP A 218 -7.65 -78.82 1.91
N ASP A 219 -8.85 -78.75 2.51
CA ASP A 219 -9.25 -78.10 3.76
C ASP A 219 -9.90 -76.68 3.79
N ASP A 220 -11.17 -76.75 4.20
CA ASP A 220 -11.94 -75.88 5.11
C ASP A 220 -12.54 -74.52 4.67
N ASP A 221 -13.85 -74.62 4.39
CA ASP A 221 -14.95 -73.95 5.10
C ASP A 221 -15.17 -72.42 5.05
N ASN A 222 -16.21 -72.07 4.28
CA ASN A 222 -17.43 -71.35 4.68
C ASN A 222 -17.48 -69.81 4.90
N ILE A 223 -18.48 -69.24 4.18
CA ILE A 223 -19.43 -68.17 4.58
C ILE A 223 -19.08 -66.67 4.37
N THR A 224 -19.56 -66.19 3.21
CA THR A 224 -20.31 -64.95 2.92
C THR A 224 -20.13 -63.67 3.78
N LYS A 225 -19.85 -62.53 3.11
CA LYS A 225 -20.79 -61.38 3.01
C LYS A 225 -20.28 -60.25 2.09
N LYS A 226 -21.15 -59.84 1.16
CA LYS A 226 -21.07 -58.67 0.26
C LYS A 226 -20.59 -57.38 0.93
N ARG A 227 -19.75 -56.60 0.22
CA ARG A 227 -19.76 -55.13 0.27
C ARG A 227 -19.63 -54.52 -1.13
N LYS A 228 -20.57 -53.62 -1.43
CA LYS A 228 -20.61 -52.71 -2.60
C LYS A 228 -19.58 -51.60 -2.39
N ILE A 229 -18.84 -51.24 -3.44
CA ILE A 229 -17.98 -50.05 -3.51
C ILE A 229 -18.65 -49.08 -4.49
N SER A 230 -18.91 -47.87 -3.99
CA SER A 230 -19.42 -46.72 -4.74
C SER A 230 -18.30 -45.90 -5.34
N GLU A 231 -18.60 -45.25 -6.46
CA GLU A 231 -17.72 -44.44 -7.31
C GLU A 231 -17.28 -43.13 -6.61
N ASP A 232 -15.97 -42.92 -6.49
CA ASP A 232 -15.37 -41.67 -6.01
C ASP A 232 -14.96 -40.76 -7.19
N LYS A 233 -15.35 -39.48 -7.12
CA LYS A 233 -14.95 -38.41 -8.04
C LYS A 233 -13.61 -37.79 -7.61
N PRO A 234 -12.71 -37.39 -8.52
CA PRO A 234 -11.31 -37.12 -8.24
C PRO A 234 -11.05 -35.66 -7.83
N THR A 235 -11.73 -35.17 -6.78
CA THR A 235 -11.43 -33.85 -6.20
C THR A 235 -11.65 -33.86 -4.69
N ASP A 236 -10.89 -34.66 -3.96
CA ASP A 236 -10.90 -34.62 -2.48
C ASP A 236 -9.51 -34.84 -1.86
N TYR A 237 -8.45 -34.30 -2.50
CA TYR A 237 -7.06 -34.47 -2.06
C TYR A 237 -6.48 -33.27 -1.28
N LEU A 238 -7.27 -32.29 -0.84
CA LEU A 238 -6.72 -31.05 -0.23
C LEU A 238 -7.37 -30.56 1.08
N THR A 239 -7.89 -31.46 1.92
CA THR A 239 -8.39 -31.08 3.27
C THR A 239 -8.11 -32.14 4.34
N LYS A 240 -6.87 -32.64 4.44
CA LYS A 240 -6.47 -33.54 5.54
C LYS A 240 -5.16 -33.16 6.24
N ALA A 241 -5.23 -32.09 7.00
CA ALA A 241 -4.53 -31.90 8.28
C ALA A 241 -5.40 -30.88 9.04
N SER A 242 -6.07 -31.16 10.16
CA SER A 242 -5.68 -31.92 11.35
C SER A 242 -6.94 -32.15 12.18
N ILE A 243 -7.11 -33.32 12.81
CA ILE A 243 -8.04 -33.49 13.94
C ILE A 243 -7.28 -34.19 15.06
N VAL A 244 -7.31 -33.60 16.26
CA VAL A 244 -7.38 -34.34 17.52
C VAL A 244 -8.49 -33.70 18.38
N ASP A 245 -9.39 -34.58 18.81
CA ASP A 245 -10.58 -34.51 19.69
C ASP A 245 -10.48 -33.63 20.97
N LYS A 246 -11.51 -33.23 21.77
CA LYS A 246 -13.01 -33.19 21.89
C LYS A 246 -13.29 -32.46 23.27
N PRO A 247 -14.48 -32.51 23.95
CA PRO A 247 -15.77 -31.83 23.68
C PRO A 247 -16.39 -31.11 24.93
N ASN A 248 -17.40 -30.22 24.78
CA ASN A 248 -18.62 -30.22 25.63
C ASN A 248 -19.79 -29.31 25.16
N LYS A 249 -20.92 -29.97 24.84
CA LYS A 249 -22.36 -29.75 25.16
C LYS A 249 -23.11 -28.39 25.11
N LYS A 250 -24.32 -28.52 24.49
CA LYS A 250 -25.67 -27.88 24.65
C LYS A 250 -26.01 -26.67 23.77
N GLU A 251 -26.89 -26.84 22.75
CA GLU A 251 -28.38 -26.70 22.70
C GLU A 251 -28.82 -25.22 22.70
N GLU A 252 -29.71 -24.65 21.87
CA GLU A 252 -30.47 -24.97 20.64
C GLU A 252 -30.97 -23.63 20.01
N ALA A 253 -31.31 -23.67 18.71
CA ALA A 253 -32.31 -22.85 17.96
C ALA A 253 -32.18 -21.30 17.94
N SER A 254 -32.42 -20.54 16.86
CA SER A 254 -33.01 -20.74 15.52
C SER A 254 -32.82 -19.43 14.72
N GLY A 255 -32.81 -19.48 13.38
CA GLY A 255 -33.36 -18.37 12.57
C GLY A 255 -32.45 -17.69 11.53
N SER A 256 -32.51 -18.20 10.31
CA SER A 256 -32.65 -17.49 9.02
C SER A 256 -31.57 -16.52 8.49
N SER A 257 -31.04 -16.92 7.33
CA SER A 257 -30.81 -16.12 6.11
C SER A 257 -30.00 -14.81 6.20
N SER A 258 -28.84 -14.78 5.53
CA SER A 258 -28.56 -13.91 4.37
C SER A 258 -27.06 -13.92 4.04
N GLY A 259 -26.74 -14.16 2.77
CA GLY A 259 -25.37 -14.26 2.27
C GLY A 259 -24.57 -12.95 2.38
N ARG A 260 -23.30 -13.08 2.75
CA ARG A 260 -22.25 -12.09 2.47
C ARG A 260 -20.97 -12.82 2.08
N ILE A 261 -20.50 -12.52 0.87
CA ILE A 261 -19.24 -12.98 0.29
C ILE A 261 -18.10 -12.23 0.98
N VAL A 262 -17.18 -12.97 1.59
CA VAL A 262 -15.99 -12.45 2.28
C VAL A 262 -14.78 -12.66 1.37
N LEU A 263 -14.22 -11.59 0.83
CA LEU A 263 -12.92 -11.60 0.17
C LEU A 263 -11.81 -11.53 1.23
N LYS A 264 -11.01 -12.60 1.35
CA LYS A 264 -9.81 -12.65 2.21
C LYS A 264 -8.61 -12.22 1.40
N SER A 265 -7.97 -11.11 1.77
CA SER A 265 -6.67 -10.71 1.25
C SER A 265 -5.54 -11.40 2.01
N SER A 266 -4.60 -11.98 1.26
CA SER A 266 -3.38 -12.63 1.77
C SER A 266 -2.35 -11.59 2.19
N THR A 267 -1.92 -11.61 3.46
CA THR A 267 -0.76 -10.84 3.94
C THR A 267 0.48 -11.72 3.92
N VAL A 268 1.44 -11.38 3.04
CA VAL A 268 2.79 -11.94 3.02
C VAL A 268 3.59 -11.32 4.17
N LYS A 269 4.19 -12.14 5.04
CA LYS A 269 5.08 -11.69 6.13
C LYS A 269 6.53 -11.84 5.68
N PHE A 270 7.25 -10.74 5.53
CA PHE A 270 8.71 -10.73 5.47
C PHE A 270 9.27 -10.60 6.88
N SER A 271 10.09 -11.57 7.30
CA SER A 271 10.87 -11.52 8.54
C SER A 271 12.28 -11.01 8.22
N VAL A 272 12.60 -9.78 8.64
CA VAL A 272 13.98 -9.27 8.64
C VAL A 272 14.64 -9.65 9.96
N VAL A 273 15.67 -10.49 9.87
CA VAL A 273 16.55 -10.85 11.00
C VAL A 273 17.49 -9.67 11.28
N LYS A 274 17.44 -9.14 12.51
CA LYS A 274 18.34 -8.08 12.99
C LYS A 274 19.54 -8.74 13.67
N LYS A 275 20.75 -8.56 13.13
CA LYS A 275 22.01 -8.90 13.83
C LYS A 275 22.27 -7.86 14.95
N PRO A 276 22.74 -8.28 16.14
CA PRO A 276 23.06 -7.36 17.22
C PRO A 276 24.40 -6.64 17.01
N SER A 277 24.44 -5.41 17.51
CA SER A 277 25.55 -4.47 17.59
C SER A 277 26.57 -4.85 18.65
N GLU A 278 27.86 -4.80 18.32
CA GLU A 278 28.94 -4.77 19.31
C GLU A 278 29.24 -3.31 19.71
N ALA A 279 29.22 -3.08 21.02
CA ALA A 279 29.67 -1.88 21.68
C ALA A 279 31.20 -1.85 21.73
N LYS A 280 31.81 -0.69 21.44
CA LYS A 280 33.17 -0.38 21.90
C LYS A 280 33.14 0.86 22.79
N THR A 281 33.57 0.62 24.02
CA THR A 281 33.83 1.56 25.09
C THR A 281 35.02 2.45 24.74
N GLN A 282 34.96 3.64 25.34
CA GLN A 282 35.92 4.73 25.32
C GLN A 282 37.27 4.31 25.91
N ASP A 283 38.37 4.84 25.35
CA ASP A 283 39.57 5.17 26.11
C ASP A 283 40.21 6.46 25.56
N LYS A 284 40.56 7.35 26.50
CA LYS A 284 41.30 8.60 26.32
C LYS A 284 42.80 8.30 26.40
N VAL A 285 43.62 8.84 25.50
CA VAL A 285 45.00 9.29 25.79
C VAL A 285 45.33 10.51 24.90
N GLU A 286 46.22 11.34 25.43
CA GLU A 286 46.59 12.72 25.19
C GLU A 286 47.34 13.03 23.87
N GLU A 287 47.59 14.34 23.71
CA GLU A 287 48.21 15.11 22.63
C GLU A 287 49.56 14.58 22.11
N GLU A 288 49.81 14.76 20.80
CA GLU A 288 51.04 15.36 20.28
C GLU A 288 50.86 15.86 18.83
N LYS A 289 51.53 16.98 18.51
CA LYS A 289 51.51 17.67 17.21
C LYS A 289 52.58 17.11 16.26
N ILE A 290 52.32 17.24 14.94
CA ILE A 290 53.21 17.71 13.83
C ILE A 290 53.18 16.82 12.56
N SER A 291 53.02 17.54 11.44
CA SER A 291 53.46 17.30 10.05
C SER A 291 52.60 16.49 9.06
N GLN A 292 52.01 17.27 8.13
CA GLN A 292 52.12 17.19 6.67
C GLN A 292 51.93 15.84 5.96
N SER A 293 50.91 15.74 5.10
CA SER A 293 51.13 15.70 3.64
C SER A 293 49.79 15.62 2.87
N ASN A 294 49.75 16.37 1.75
CA ASN A 294 49.01 16.14 0.50
C ASN A 294 47.47 16.07 0.57
N GLY A 295 46.69 16.74 -0.27
CA GLY A 295 46.93 17.45 -1.51
C GLY A 295 45.56 17.58 -2.16
N LEU A 296 45.20 18.79 -2.61
CA LEU A 296 44.09 19.16 -3.50
C LEU A 296 43.76 20.64 -3.26
N ALA A 297 44.71 21.52 -3.58
CA ALA A 297 44.48 22.95 -3.69
C ALA A 297 45.23 23.44 -4.94
N SER A 298 44.67 23.09 -6.11
CA SER A 298 45.13 23.61 -7.39
C SER A 298 43.97 23.55 -8.38
N LEU A 299 42.99 24.45 -8.22
CA LEU A 299 42.05 24.77 -9.31
C LEU A 299 41.37 26.12 -9.09
N CYS A 300 42.12 27.17 -8.76
CA CYS A 300 41.64 28.55 -8.84
C CYS A 300 42.86 29.47 -8.99
N GLN A 301 43.34 29.67 -10.23
CA GLN A 301 44.15 30.82 -10.63
C GLN A 301 44.53 30.67 -12.11
N GLN A 302 43.71 31.25 -12.98
CA GLN A 302 44.09 31.73 -14.32
C GLN A 302 42.87 32.44 -14.89
N TYR A 303 42.88 33.77 -14.83
CA TYR A 303 42.40 34.75 -15.83
C TYR A 303 42.25 36.09 -15.10
N ASP A 304 43.37 36.80 -14.99
CA ASP A 304 43.39 38.25 -14.74
C ASP A 304 44.61 38.84 -15.49
N SER A 305 44.30 39.73 -16.45
CA SER A 305 45.11 40.56 -17.36
C SER A 305 44.28 40.67 -18.64
N THR A 306 43.89 41.83 -19.17
CA THR A 306 44.52 43.16 -19.33
C THR A 306 43.42 44.00 -20.00
N ASP A 307 43.04 45.20 -19.56
CA ASP A 307 43.67 46.53 -19.75
C ASP A 307 42.63 47.45 -20.44
N ASP A 308 42.49 48.63 -19.85
CA ASP A 308 42.36 49.97 -20.43
C ASP A 308 41.31 50.37 -21.50
N GLU A 309 40.83 51.60 -21.26
CA GLU A 309 40.27 52.64 -22.15
C GLU A 309 38.76 52.96 -22.09
N ASP A 310 38.54 54.27 -21.90
CA ASP A 310 37.35 55.15 -21.90
C ASP A 310 36.45 55.28 -20.65
#